data_AF-A0A3B3VIW5-F1
#
_entry.id   AF-A0A3B3VIW5-F1
#
_cell.length_a   1.000
_cell.length_b   1.000
_cell.length_c   1.000
_cell.angle_alpha   90.00
_cell.angle_beta   90.00
_cell.angle_gamma   90.00
#
_symmetry.space_group_name_H-M   'P 1'
#
loop_
_entity.id
_entity.type
_entity.pdbx_description
1 polymer ?
#
loop_
_entity_poly.entity_id
_entity_poly.type
_entity_poly.pdbx_seq_one_letter_code
_entity_poly.pdbx_strand_id
1 'polypeptide(L)'
;LSVLSPSDPPSPHFEDFFKMTCVKPATLQPKPENSITIAVSSRVLFNMDKEQQIFEQQGMEEYIKYQVAHETEPFSPGPAFSFVKALEAVNTQLRDLYPESEELFDVVLITNNHAYVGLRLINTINHHQLFIERFCMTGGNSPIGYLTAYNTNLYLSSDPVKVREALEQGIAAATMFTQEKMTEVSETQLRVAFDGDAVLFSDESEQIYKAHGLDKFFEHEKAHENKPLDHGPLKGFLEVLGKLQKKFYAKGQRMDCPVRTYLVTARSAASSGARALKTLRSWGLEIDEALFLAGAPKGPILEKIRPHIFFDDQMFHVEGAAEMGTVACHVPYGIAQRQKFSISEAQESMRN
;
A
#
# COMPACT_ATOMS: atom_id res chain seq x y z
N LEU A 1 -72.23 18.71 -4.15
CA LEU A 1 -71.24 17.62 -4.31
C LEU A 1 -69.96 18.29 -4.83
N SER A 2 -69.22 18.94 -3.93
CA SER A 2 -68.00 18.44 -3.26
C SER A 2 -66.73 18.77 -4.06
N VAL A 3 -66.05 19.88 -3.73
CA VAL A 3 -64.71 19.96 -3.08
C VAL A 3 -63.60 19.22 -3.83
N LEU A 4 -62.65 19.96 -4.43
CA LEU A 4 -61.20 20.00 -4.11
C LEU A 4 -60.37 20.63 -5.25
N SER A 5 -59.61 21.67 -4.89
CA SER A 5 -58.31 22.08 -5.45
C SER A 5 -57.20 21.09 -4.97
N PRO A 6 -55.90 21.23 -5.31
CA PRO A 6 -55.22 22.23 -6.14
C PRO A 6 -54.27 21.65 -7.22
N SER A 7 -53.73 22.57 -8.00
CA SER A 7 -52.46 22.53 -8.72
C SER A 7 -51.34 21.74 -8.05
N ASP A 8 -50.64 20.91 -8.83
CA ASP A 8 -49.21 20.63 -8.64
C ASP A 8 -48.56 20.27 -10.00
N PRO A 9 -47.38 20.82 -10.33
CA PRO A 9 -46.59 20.42 -11.50
C PRO A 9 -45.91 19.06 -11.27
N PRO A 10 -45.50 18.34 -12.33
CA PRO A 10 -44.81 17.06 -12.19
C PRO A 10 -43.50 17.23 -11.41
N SER A 11 -43.26 16.31 -10.48
CA SER A 11 -42.12 16.25 -9.57
C SER A 11 -40.76 16.27 -10.29
N PRO A 12 -39.74 16.98 -9.78
CA PRO A 12 -38.38 16.91 -10.29
C PRO A 12 -37.69 15.67 -9.68
N HIS A 13 -37.95 14.49 -10.25
CA HIS A 13 -37.28 13.26 -9.86
C HIS A 13 -36.53 12.68 -11.05
N PHE A 14 -35.31 13.20 -11.27
CA PHE A 14 -34.08 12.43 -11.58
C PHE A 14 -32.93 13.35 -12.03
N GLU A 15 -33.22 14.53 -12.59
CA GLU A 15 -32.19 15.39 -13.21
C GLU A 15 -31.53 16.40 -12.25
N ASP A 16 -32.17 16.75 -11.14
CA ASP A 16 -31.66 17.78 -10.22
C ASP A 16 -30.66 17.26 -9.17
N PHE A 17 -30.53 15.94 -9.01
CA PHE A 17 -29.50 15.35 -8.13
C PHE A 17 -28.08 15.49 -8.71
N PHE A 18 -27.96 15.69 -10.03
CA PHE A 18 -26.68 15.87 -10.72
C PHE A 18 -26.22 17.33 -10.84
N LYS A 19 -27.05 18.31 -10.45
CA LYS A 19 -26.74 19.74 -10.61
C LYS A 19 -26.32 20.47 -9.33
N MET A 20 -26.19 19.78 -8.20
CA MET A 20 -25.74 20.39 -6.94
C MET A 20 -24.48 19.76 -6.36
N THR A 21 -23.58 19.29 -7.23
CA THR A 21 -22.17 19.07 -6.89
C THR A 21 -21.38 20.29 -7.32
N CYS A 22 -20.69 20.90 -6.37
CA CYS A 22 -19.74 21.99 -6.61
C CYS A 22 -18.89 21.67 -7.85
N VAL A 23 -18.96 22.54 -8.86
CA VAL A 23 -17.97 22.57 -9.94
C VAL A 23 -16.65 23.00 -9.31
N LYS A 24 -15.92 22.04 -8.74
CA LYS A 24 -14.48 22.16 -8.57
C LYS A 24 -13.92 22.26 -10.00
N PRO A 25 -12.96 23.18 -10.28
CA PRO A 25 -12.35 23.24 -11.60
C PRO A 25 -11.85 21.82 -11.93
N ALA A 26 -12.10 21.36 -13.16
CA ALA A 26 -11.74 20.02 -13.61
C ALA A 26 -10.27 19.76 -13.28
N THR A 27 -10.00 19.05 -12.17
CA THR A 27 -8.66 18.65 -11.80
C THR A 27 -8.21 17.70 -12.88
N LEU A 28 -7.25 18.10 -13.72
CA LEU A 28 -6.67 17.24 -14.75
C LEU A 28 -6.34 15.90 -14.09
N GLN A 29 -7.08 14.85 -14.42
CA GLN A 29 -6.70 13.52 -13.97
C GLN A 29 -5.43 13.15 -14.69
N PRO A 30 -4.45 12.58 -13.97
CA PRO A 30 -3.25 12.10 -14.63
C PRO A 30 -3.66 10.98 -15.60
N LYS A 31 -3.06 10.98 -16.80
CA LYS A 31 -3.24 9.84 -17.69
C LYS A 31 -2.65 8.60 -17.04
N PRO A 32 -3.29 7.42 -17.17
CA PRO A 32 -2.83 6.20 -16.53
C PRO A 32 -1.34 5.87 -16.81
N GLU A 33 -0.84 6.18 -18.01
CA GLU A 33 0.56 5.94 -18.38
C GLU A 33 1.59 6.83 -17.64
N ASN A 34 1.15 7.95 -17.08
CA ASN A 34 2.00 8.95 -16.42
C ASN A 34 1.80 8.99 -14.90
N SER A 35 0.71 8.37 -14.40
CA SER A 35 0.37 8.35 -12.99
C SER A 35 1.22 7.36 -12.21
N ILE A 36 1.28 7.59 -10.89
CA ILE A 36 1.86 6.66 -9.94
C ILE A 36 0.71 5.85 -9.36
N THR A 37 0.47 4.69 -9.95
CA THR A 37 -0.70 3.87 -9.64
C THR A 37 -0.49 3.07 -8.35
N ILE A 38 -1.32 3.36 -7.35
CA ILE A 38 -1.37 2.64 -6.07
C ILE A 38 -2.69 1.87 -6.01
N ALA A 39 -2.61 0.56 -6.20
CA ALA A 39 -3.78 -0.30 -6.10
C ALA A 39 -3.99 -0.75 -4.66
N VAL A 40 -5.18 -0.53 -4.11
CA VAL A 40 -5.53 -0.92 -2.75
C VAL A 40 -6.76 -1.82 -2.76
N SER A 41 -6.73 -2.92 -2.02
CA SER A 41 -7.93 -3.74 -1.88
C SER A 41 -8.97 -3.10 -0.95
N SER A 42 -10.26 -3.34 -1.18
CA SER A 42 -11.32 -2.75 -0.35
C SER A 42 -11.18 -3.06 1.14
N ARG A 43 -10.71 -4.27 1.48
CA ARG A 43 -10.50 -4.74 2.87
C ARG A 43 -9.30 -4.11 3.59
N VAL A 44 -8.38 -3.47 2.86
CA VAL A 44 -7.29 -2.71 3.50
C VAL A 44 -7.61 -1.23 3.58
N LEU A 45 -8.39 -0.71 2.63
CA LEU A 45 -8.82 0.68 2.66
C LEU A 45 -9.90 0.93 3.72
N PHE A 46 -10.81 -0.03 3.89
CA PHE A 46 -11.92 0.06 4.83
C PHE A 46 -11.96 -1.16 5.74
N ASN A 47 -12.43 -0.97 6.97
CA ASN A 47 -12.75 -2.09 7.85
C ASN A 47 -14.04 -2.76 7.34
N MET A 48 -13.88 -4.01 6.90
CA MET A 48 -14.96 -4.85 6.38
C MET A 48 -14.96 -6.21 7.10
N ASP A 49 -14.47 -6.29 8.34
CA ASP A 49 -14.29 -7.57 9.05
C ASP A 49 -15.63 -8.27 9.30
N LYS A 50 -16.69 -7.49 9.63
CA LYS A 50 -18.04 -8.03 9.81
C LYS A 50 -18.57 -8.63 8.51
N GLU A 51 -18.40 -7.92 7.40
CA GLU A 51 -18.84 -8.35 6.08
C GLU A 51 -18.05 -9.59 5.62
N GLN A 52 -16.76 -9.64 5.91
CA GLN A 52 -15.94 -10.82 5.65
C GLN A 52 -16.43 -12.04 6.45
N GLN A 53 -16.75 -11.87 7.74
CA GLN A 53 -17.28 -12.96 8.56
C GLN A 53 -18.61 -13.50 7.99
N ILE A 54 -19.49 -12.62 7.51
CA ILE A 54 -20.74 -13.03 6.86
C ILE A 54 -20.45 -13.84 5.60
N PHE A 55 -19.53 -13.38 4.75
CA PHE A 55 -19.14 -14.12 3.54
C PHE A 55 -18.57 -15.52 3.86
N GLU A 56 -17.69 -15.62 4.85
CA GLU A 56 -17.05 -16.88 5.23
C GLU A 56 -18.02 -17.87 5.88
N GLN A 57 -18.94 -17.39 6.72
CA GLN A 57 -19.85 -18.24 7.49
C GLN A 57 -21.18 -18.55 6.77
N GLN A 58 -21.68 -17.60 5.98
CA GLN A 58 -23.04 -17.64 5.41
C GLN A 58 -23.03 -17.62 3.87
N GLY A 59 -21.87 -17.40 3.25
CA GLY A 59 -21.70 -17.44 1.80
C GLY A 59 -22.04 -16.14 1.09
N MET A 60 -21.90 -16.17 -0.25
CA MET A 60 -22.00 -15.00 -1.12
C MET A 60 -23.40 -14.36 -1.13
N GLU A 61 -24.47 -15.14 -1.04
CA GLU A 61 -25.84 -14.64 -1.13
C GLU A 61 -26.21 -13.78 0.08
N GLU A 62 -25.94 -14.25 1.29
CA GLU A 62 -26.18 -13.48 2.52
C GLU A 62 -25.25 -12.27 2.63
N TYR A 63 -24.01 -12.41 2.17
CA TYR A 63 -23.09 -11.28 2.03
C TYR A 63 -23.67 -10.17 1.15
N ILE A 64 -24.20 -10.50 -0.04
CA ILE A 64 -24.79 -9.51 -0.95
C ILE A 64 -26.02 -8.87 -0.32
N LYS A 65 -26.93 -9.66 0.28
CA LYS A 65 -28.12 -9.13 0.97
C LYS A 65 -27.73 -8.16 2.07
N TYR A 66 -26.74 -8.50 2.88
CA TYR A 66 -26.24 -7.65 3.94
C TYR A 66 -25.68 -6.33 3.38
N GLN A 67 -24.85 -6.39 2.34
CA GLN A 67 -24.26 -5.20 1.72
C GLN A 67 -25.32 -4.25 1.15
N VAL A 68 -26.36 -4.79 0.51
CA VAL A 68 -27.48 -3.99 -0.03
C VAL A 68 -28.30 -3.37 1.10
N ALA A 69 -28.59 -4.12 2.17
CA ALA A 69 -29.35 -3.61 3.31
C ALA A 69 -28.66 -2.45 4.05
N HIS A 70 -27.32 -2.41 4.01
CA HIS A 70 -26.49 -1.39 4.67
C HIS A 70 -25.82 -0.45 3.65
N GLU A 71 -26.36 -0.33 2.43
CA GLU A 71 -25.74 0.42 1.32
C GLU A 71 -25.41 1.88 1.65
N THR A 72 -26.21 2.52 2.52
CA THR A 72 -26.02 3.91 2.95
C THR A 72 -25.18 4.05 4.22
N GLU A 73 -24.75 2.94 4.83
CA GLU A 73 -23.92 2.94 6.03
C GLU A 73 -22.44 2.84 5.64
N PRO A 74 -21.67 3.94 5.76
CA PRO A 74 -20.29 3.96 5.32
C PRO A 74 -19.42 3.03 6.20
N PHE A 75 -18.44 2.38 5.58
CA PHE A 75 -17.45 1.61 6.34
C PHE A 75 -16.54 2.54 7.16
N SER A 76 -16.05 2.04 8.30
CA SER A 76 -14.99 2.74 9.02
C SER A 76 -13.63 2.63 8.31
N PRO A 77 -12.72 3.58 8.53
CA PRO A 77 -11.36 3.53 7.99
C PRO A 77 -10.63 2.22 8.28
N GLY A 78 -9.96 1.68 7.26
CA GLY A 78 -9.04 0.54 7.37
C GLY A 78 -7.57 0.96 7.52
N PRO A 79 -6.65 0.00 7.62
CA PRO A 79 -5.22 0.27 7.85
C PRO A 79 -4.54 1.11 6.75
N ALA A 80 -5.00 1.04 5.49
CA ALA A 80 -4.44 1.83 4.40
C ALA A 80 -5.00 3.26 4.31
N PHE A 81 -5.99 3.61 5.14
CA PHE A 81 -6.75 4.86 4.99
C PHE A 81 -5.87 6.10 5.17
N SER A 82 -5.08 6.16 6.25
CA SER A 82 -4.19 7.29 6.50
C SER A 82 -3.11 7.41 5.43
N PHE A 83 -2.59 6.29 4.92
CA PHE A 83 -1.67 6.26 3.79
C PHE A 83 -2.29 6.89 2.53
N VAL A 84 -3.53 6.52 2.17
CA VAL A 84 -4.24 7.13 1.03
C VAL A 84 -4.45 8.63 1.22
N LYS A 85 -4.84 9.08 2.42
CA LYS A 85 -4.94 10.52 2.73
C LYS A 85 -3.61 11.26 2.56
N ALA A 86 -2.49 10.64 2.95
CA ALA A 86 -1.17 11.22 2.75
C ALA A 86 -0.77 11.32 1.27
N LEU A 87 -1.16 10.35 0.43
CA LEU A 87 -0.97 10.44 -1.03
C LEU A 87 -1.73 11.63 -1.61
N GLU A 88 -2.98 11.86 -1.18
CA GLU A 88 -3.78 13.02 -1.59
C GLU A 88 -3.15 14.35 -1.15
N ALA A 89 -2.60 14.40 0.08
CA ALA A 89 -1.90 15.57 0.59
C ALA A 89 -0.64 15.90 -0.23
N VAL A 90 0.13 14.88 -0.63
CA VAL A 90 1.28 15.05 -1.54
C VAL A 90 0.80 15.53 -2.92
N ASN A 91 -0.27 14.95 -3.46
CA ASN A 91 -0.83 15.36 -4.75
C ASN A 91 -1.27 16.82 -4.75
N THR A 92 -1.88 17.29 -3.67
CA THR A 92 -2.29 18.70 -3.52
C THR A 92 -1.08 19.62 -3.62
N GLN A 93 -0.02 19.34 -2.86
CA GLN A 93 1.22 20.12 -2.90
C GLN A 93 1.94 20.04 -4.26
N LEU A 94 1.91 18.87 -4.93
CA LEU A 94 2.44 18.73 -6.28
C LEU A 94 1.70 19.61 -7.29
N ARG A 95 0.37 19.67 -7.21
CA ARG A 95 -0.45 20.52 -8.09
C ARG A 95 -0.21 22.01 -7.84
N ASP A 96 0.01 22.42 -6.60
CA ASP A 96 0.35 23.81 -6.29
C ASP A 96 1.68 24.24 -6.95
N LEU A 97 2.67 23.35 -6.98
CA LEU A 97 3.99 23.62 -7.57
C LEU A 97 4.04 23.38 -9.08
N TYR A 98 3.22 22.44 -9.57
CA TYR A 98 3.17 21.96 -10.95
C TYR A 98 1.71 21.71 -11.37
N PRO A 99 0.94 22.77 -11.69
CA PRO A 99 -0.50 22.66 -11.98
C PRO A 99 -0.84 21.69 -13.13
N GLU A 100 0.03 21.61 -14.13
CA GLU A 100 -0.12 20.77 -15.33
C GLU A 100 0.53 19.38 -15.20
N SER A 101 1.05 19.01 -14.02
CA SER A 101 1.75 17.74 -13.84
C SER A 101 0.78 16.57 -13.85
N GLU A 102 0.99 15.62 -14.76
CA GLU A 102 0.31 14.31 -14.76
C GLU A 102 1.02 13.27 -13.86
N GLU A 103 2.20 13.56 -13.31
CA GLU A 103 2.92 12.64 -12.43
C GLU A 103 2.43 12.78 -10.98
N LEU A 104 1.25 12.23 -10.72
CA LEU A 104 0.56 12.26 -9.43
C LEU A 104 0.24 10.82 -8.99
N PHE A 105 0.02 10.63 -7.70
CA PHE A 105 -0.55 9.37 -7.20
C PHE A 105 -1.97 9.18 -7.74
N ASP A 106 -2.24 8.00 -8.26
CA ASP A 106 -3.56 7.57 -8.69
C ASP A 106 -3.93 6.31 -7.90
N VAL A 107 -4.92 6.45 -7.03
CA VAL A 107 -5.36 5.36 -6.15
C VAL A 107 -6.47 4.60 -6.86
N VAL A 108 -6.26 3.30 -7.07
CA VAL A 108 -7.23 2.41 -7.70
C VAL A 108 -7.77 1.45 -6.65
N LEU A 109 -9.09 1.47 -6.42
CA LEU A 109 -9.71 0.49 -5.53
C LEU A 109 -9.92 -0.83 -6.29
N ILE A 110 -9.39 -1.91 -5.72
CA ILE A 110 -9.58 -3.27 -6.23
C ILE A 110 -10.48 -4.04 -5.27
N THR A 111 -11.51 -4.68 -5.79
CA THR A 111 -12.36 -5.56 -4.99
C THR A 111 -12.72 -6.82 -5.74
N ASN A 112 -12.74 -7.93 -5.00
CA ASN A 112 -13.22 -9.21 -5.50
C ASN A 112 -14.73 -9.34 -5.41
N ASN A 113 -15.41 -8.34 -4.84
CA ASN A 113 -16.84 -8.41 -4.58
C ASN A 113 -17.64 -8.31 -5.88
N HIS A 114 -18.87 -8.82 -5.80
CA HIS A 114 -19.86 -8.66 -6.86
C HIS A 114 -20.21 -7.18 -7.07
N ALA A 115 -20.54 -6.79 -8.31
CA ALA A 115 -20.81 -5.40 -8.70
C ALA A 115 -21.88 -4.71 -7.83
N TYR A 116 -22.87 -5.46 -7.35
CA TYR A 116 -23.93 -4.96 -6.45
C TYR A 116 -23.42 -4.41 -5.12
N VAL A 117 -22.21 -4.78 -4.68
CA VAL A 117 -21.58 -4.25 -3.46
C VAL A 117 -20.88 -2.90 -3.71
N GLY A 118 -20.76 -2.50 -4.98
CA GLY A 118 -20.02 -1.30 -5.40
C GLY A 118 -20.62 0.00 -4.87
N LEU A 119 -21.95 0.07 -4.75
CA LEU A 119 -22.65 1.28 -4.29
C LEU A 119 -22.24 1.66 -2.85
N ARG A 120 -22.18 0.69 -1.94
CA ARG A 120 -21.74 0.97 -0.55
C ARG A 120 -20.29 1.44 -0.50
N LEU A 121 -19.41 0.89 -1.34
CA LEU A 121 -18.02 1.35 -1.45
C LEU A 121 -17.94 2.79 -1.97
N ILE A 122 -18.69 3.12 -3.03
CA ILE A 122 -18.77 4.47 -3.59
C ILE A 122 -19.31 5.45 -2.53
N ASN A 123 -20.40 5.09 -1.85
CA ASN A 123 -20.99 5.89 -0.77
C ASN A 123 -19.97 6.13 0.36
N THR A 124 -19.21 5.11 0.72
CA THR A 124 -18.15 5.20 1.74
C THR A 124 -17.03 6.16 1.30
N ILE A 125 -16.62 6.10 0.04
CA ILE A 125 -15.57 6.95 -0.53
C ILE A 125 -16.00 8.42 -0.58
N ASN A 126 -17.25 8.66 -0.97
CA ASN A 126 -17.87 9.98 -0.94
C ASN A 126 -18.01 10.51 0.49
N HIS A 127 -18.44 9.66 1.44
CA HIS A 127 -18.58 10.00 2.84
C HIS A 127 -17.24 10.46 3.45
N HIS A 128 -16.17 9.72 3.18
CA HIS A 128 -14.80 10.04 3.64
C HIS A 128 -14.07 11.07 2.78
N GLN A 129 -14.70 11.55 1.71
CA GLN A 129 -14.15 12.53 0.76
C GLN A 129 -12.80 12.09 0.18
N LEU A 130 -12.68 10.80 -0.13
CA LEU A 130 -11.49 10.25 -0.79
C LEU A 130 -11.56 10.52 -2.29
N PHE A 131 -10.43 10.92 -2.88
CA PHE A 131 -10.30 11.18 -4.31
C PHE A 131 -9.88 9.88 -5.03
N ILE A 132 -10.83 8.95 -5.12
CA ILE A 132 -10.66 7.66 -5.80
C ILE A 132 -11.68 7.61 -6.93
N GLU A 133 -11.19 7.67 -8.16
CA GLU A 133 -12.04 7.71 -9.35
C GLU A 133 -12.06 6.38 -10.13
N ARG A 134 -11.08 5.52 -9.87
CA ARG A 134 -10.90 4.24 -10.57
C ARG A 134 -11.20 3.06 -9.65
N PHE A 135 -12.11 2.20 -10.11
CA PHE A 135 -12.53 0.99 -9.40
C PHE A 135 -12.44 -0.22 -10.33
N CYS A 136 -11.96 -1.32 -9.77
CA CYS A 136 -12.02 -2.62 -10.42
C CYS A 136 -12.77 -3.59 -9.51
N MET A 137 -13.89 -4.11 -10.01
CA MET A 137 -14.68 -5.15 -9.35
C MET A 137 -14.53 -6.43 -10.17
N THR A 138 -13.79 -7.41 -9.67
CA THR A 138 -13.44 -8.59 -10.46
C THR A 138 -14.47 -9.72 -10.38
N GLY A 139 -15.49 -9.59 -9.53
CA GLY A 139 -16.54 -10.60 -9.38
C GLY A 139 -16.02 -11.98 -8.99
N GLY A 140 -14.94 -12.03 -8.21
CA GLY A 140 -14.27 -13.27 -7.78
C GLY A 140 -13.04 -13.65 -8.60
N ASN A 141 -12.82 -13.05 -9.78
CA ASN A 141 -11.63 -13.33 -10.59
C ASN A 141 -10.36 -12.72 -9.97
N SER A 142 -9.21 -13.27 -10.35
CA SER A 142 -7.91 -12.73 -9.92
C SER A 142 -7.70 -11.29 -10.45
N PRO A 143 -7.25 -10.34 -9.61
CA PRO A 143 -7.06 -8.95 -10.02
C PRO A 143 -5.78 -8.72 -10.84
N ILE A 144 -4.89 -9.71 -10.93
CA ILE A 144 -3.52 -9.54 -11.41
C ILE A 144 -3.42 -9.01 -12.84
N GLY A 145 -4.28 -9.49 -13.75
CA GLY A 145 -4.34 -8.97 -15.12
C GLY A 145 -4.69 -7.47 -15.16
N TYR A 146 -5.58 -7.03 -14.28
CA TYR A 146 -5.94 -5.61 -14.15
C TYR A 146 -4.81 -4.79 -13.52
N LEU A 147 -4.15 -5.32 -12.49
CA LEU A 147 -2.99 -4.64 -11.88
C LEU A 147 -1.89 -4.37 -12.92
N THR A 148 -1.64 -5.35 -13.79
CA THR A 148 -0.68 -5.23 -14.90
C THR A 148 -1.14 -4.18 -15.93
N ALA A 149 -2.40 -4.25 -16.36
CA ALA A 149 -2.96 -3.29 -17.33
C ALA A 149 -3.02 -1.85 -16.81
N TYR A 150 -3.05 -1.67 -15.48
CA TYR A 150 -3.01 -0.36 -14.83
C TYR A 150 -1.59 0.14 -14.55
N ASN A 151 -0.55 -0.58 -14.95
CA ASN A 151 0.85 -0.23 -14.67
C ASN A 151 1.08 0.02 -13.16
N THR A 152 0.52 -0.84 -12.32
CA THR A 152 0.52 -0.67 -10.86
C THR A 152 1.95 -0.57 -10.31
N ASN A 153 2.24 0.49 -9.57
CA ASN A 153 3.53 0.70 -8.90
C ASN A 153 3.57 0.06 -7.50
N LEU A 154 2.43 -0.06 -6.83
CA LEU A 154 2.29 -0.74 -5.55
C LEU A 154 0.89 -1.34 -5.42
N TYR A 155 0.81 -2.61 -5.01
CA TYR A 155 -0.43 -3.28 -4.65
C TYR A 155 -0.48 -3.64 -3.16
N LEU A 156 -1.52 -3.17 -2.45
CA LEU A 156 -1.75 -3.46 -1.05
C LEU A 156 -3.04 -4.28 -0.89
N SER A 157 -2.92 -5.46 -0.27
CA SER A 157 -4.09 -6.32 -0.04
C SER A 157 -4.04 -7.03 1.30
N SER A 158 -5.20 -7.38 1.83
CA SER A 158 -5.32 -8.27 2.99
C SER A 158 -5.20 -9.74 2.58
N ASP A 159 -5.13 -10.05 1.29
CA ASP A 159 -5.05 -11.41 0.75
C ASP A 159 -3.59 -11.75 0.36
N PRO A 160 -2.90 -12.61 1.15
CA PRO A 160 -1.50 -12.95 0.90
C PRO A 160 -1.29 -13.78 -0.39
N VAL A 161 -2.34 -14.46 -0.88
CA VAL A 161 -2.25 -15.22 -2.14
C VAL A 161 -2.15 -14.24 -3.30
N LYS A 162 -3.05 -13.25 -3.35
CA LYS A 162 -3.03 -12.21 -4.40
C LYS A 162 -1.76 -11.37 -4.37
N VAL A 163 -1.25 -11.07 -3.17
CA VAL A 163 0.02 -10.35 -3.03
C VAL A 163 1.16 -11.13 -3.67
N ARG A 164 1.22 -12.45 -3.45
CA ARG A 164 2.23 -13.30 -4.08
C ARG A 164 2.08 -13.33 -5.60
N GLU A 165 0.87 -13.56 -6.11
CA GLU A 165 0.62 -13.59 -7.55
C GLU A 165 1.06 -12.26 -8.20
N ALA A 166 0.86 -11.12 -7.52
CA ALA A 166 1.33 -9.81 -7.98
C ALA A 166 2.87 -9.71 -8.01
N LEU A 167 3.54 -10.16 -6.93
CA LEU A 167 5.00 -10.20 -6.87
C LEU A 167 5.61 -11.09 -7.96
N GLU A 168 4.98 -12.23 -8.27
CA GLU A 168 5.41 -13.14 -9.34
C GLU A 168 5.30 -12.50 -10.73
N GLN A 169 4.38 -11.55 -10.93
CA GLN A 169 4.28 -10.73 -12.14
C GLN A 169 5.20 -9.49 -12.12
N GLY A 170 6.07 -9.35 -11.11
CA GLY A 170 6.98 -8.21 -10.99
C GLY A 170 6.31 -6.92 -10.49
N ILE A 171 5.10 -7.00 -9.94
CA ILE A 171 4.40 -5.87 -9.34
C ILE A 171 4.80 -5.80 -7.87
N ALA A 172 5.30 -4.66 -7.41
CA ALA A 172 5.59 -4.45 -5.99
C ALA A 172 4.29 -4.60 -5.19
N ALA A 173 4.26 -5.52 -4.23
CA ALA A 173 3.07 -5.79 -3.45
C ALA A 173 3.39 -6.22 -2.02
N ALA A 174 2.45 -5.96 -1.12
CA ALA A 174 2.55 -6.36 0.28
C ALA A 174 1.19 -6.70 0.89
N THR A 175 1.22 -7.65 1.82
CA THR A 175 0.06 -8.05 2.62
C THR A 175 -0.08 -7.09 3.79
N MET A 176 -1.23 -6.44 3.91
CA MET A 176 -1.55 -5.54 5.00
C MET A 176 -2.57 -6.18 5.93
N PHE A 177 -2.35 -6.05 7.22
CA PHE A 177 -3.18 -6.68 8.25
C PHE A 177 -4.05 -5.63 8.93
N THR A 178 -5.26 -6.03 9.33
CA THR A 178 -6.06 -5.23 10.26
C THR A 178 -5.33 -5.17 11.60
N GLN A 179 -5.17 -3.97 12.16
CA GLN A 179 -4.49 -3.75 13.42
C GLN A 179 -5.47 -3.24 14.47
N GLU A 180 -5.38 -3.77 15.69
CA GLU A 180 -6.20 -3.31 16.82
C GLU A 180 -5.80 -1.89 17.28
N LYS A 181 -4.52 -1.57 17.12
CA LYS A 181 -3.92 -0.30 17.52
C LYS A 181 -3.26 0.33 16.30
N MET A 182 -3.63 1.58 16.01
CA MET A 182 -2.95 2.40 15.01
C MET A 182 -2.58 3.73 15.65
N THR A 183 -1.30 4.06 15.61
CA THR A 183 -0.78 5.34 16.09
C THR A 183 -1.09 6.43 15.08
N GLU A 184 -1.38 7.63 15.57
CA GLU A 184 -1.57 8.81 14.71
C GLU A 184 -0.30 9.12 13.90
N VAL A 185 -0.50 9.39 12.61
CA VAL A 185 0.56 9.70 11.63
C VAL A 185 0.42 11.14 11.13
N SER A 186 1.44 11.63 10.43
CA SER A 186 1.45 13.01 9.92
C SER A 186 0.41 13.22 8.81
N GLU A 187 -0.43 14.24 8.94
CA GLU A 187 -1.40 14.59 7.89
C GLU A 187 -0.76 15.35 6.70
N THR A 188 0.45 15.88 6.88
CA THR A 188 1.12 16.76 5.90
C THR A 188 2.25 16.08 5.14
N GLN A 189 2.78 14.97 5.66
CA GLN A 189 3.87 14.21 5.06
C GLN A 189 3.49 12.75 4.84
N LEU A 190 3.70 12.24 3.65
CA LEU A 190 3.81 10.80 3.42
C LEU A 190 5.14 10.28 3.98
N ARG A 191 5.07 9.31 4.89
CA ARG A 191 6.23 8.63 5.48
C ARG A 191 6.19 7.15 5.16
N VAL A 192 7.18 6.66 4.42
CA VAL A 192 7.28 5.26 3.97
C VAL A 192 8.56 4.65 4.50
N ALA A 193 8.43 3.59 5.31
CA ALA A 193 9.57 2.86 5.86
C ALA A 193 9.73 1.50 5.18
N PHE A 194 10.98 1.12 4.93
CA PHE A 194 11.33 -0.13 4.27
C PHE A 194 12.38 -0.88 5.10
N ASP A 195 12.24 -2.19 5.18
CA ASP A 195 13.42 -3.03 5.40
C ASP A 195 14.35 -3.01 4.17
N GLY A 196 15.60 -3.40 4.39
CA GLY A 196 16.60 -3.56 3.34
C GLY A 196 16.43 -4.86 2.58
N ASP A 197 16.96 -5.94 3.16
CA ASP A 197 17.07 -7.24 2.48
C ASP A 197 15.69 -7.86 2.22
N ALA A 198 15.54 -8.56 1.09
CA ALA A 198 14.28 -9.13 0.61
C ALA A 198 13.09 -8.14 0.42
N VAL A 199 13.33 -6.83 0.58
CA VAL A 199 12.34 -5.77 0.32
C VAL A 199 12.87 -4.79 -0.72
N LEU A 200 13.92 -4.02 -0.40
CA LEU A 200 14.59 -3.11 -1.35
C LEU A 200 15.73 -3.80 -2.09
N PHE A 201 16.47 -4.66 -1.40
CA PHE A 201 17.54 -5.47 -1.95
C PHE A 201 17.07 -6.91 -2.12
N SER A 202 17.77 -7.67 -2.96
CA SER A 202 17.55 -9.12 -3.08
C SER A 202 17.83 -9.84 -1.75
N ASP A 203 17.46 -11.12 -1.67
CA ASP A 203 17.74 -11.95 -0.50
C ASP A 203 19.14 -12.59 -0.51
N GLU A 204 20.05 -12.17 -1.40
CA GLU A 204 21.43 -12.69 -1.53
C GLU A 204 22.13 -12.79 -0.17
N SER A 205 22.12 -11.71 0.60
CA SER A 205 22.82 -11.64 1.88
C SER A 205 22.17 -12.54 2.95
N GLU A 206 20.84 -12.72 2.91
CA GLU A 206 20.11 -13.63 3.81
C GLU A 206 20.40 -15.10 3.47
N GLN A 207 20.54 -15.44 2.18
CA GLN A 207 20.93 -16.78 1.75
C GLN A 207 22.31 -17.18 2.31
N ILE A 208 23.27 -16.26 2.27
CA ILE A 208 24.62 -16.48 2.80
C ILE A 208 24.59 -16.66 4.32
N TYR A 209 23.86 -15.79 5.03
CA TYR A 209 23.73 -15.89 6.47
C TYR A 209 23.12 -17.24 6.90
N LYS A 210 22.03 -17.68 6.26
CA LYS A 210 21.41 -18.98 6.58
C LYS A 210 22.28 -20.18 6.22
N ALA A 211 23.03 -20.12 5.12
CA ALA A 211 23.87 -21.22 4.68
C ALA A 211 25.20 -21.33 5.46
N HIS A 212 25.78 -20.20 5.86
CA HIS A 212 27.17 -20.13 6.30
C HIS A 212 27.41 -19.38 7.61
N GLY A 213 26.35 -18.82 8.22
CA GLY A 213 26.42 -18.10 9.49
C GLY A 213 26.97 -16.68 9.38
N LEU A 214 27.05 -16.01 10.53
CA LEU A 214 27.29 -14.57 10.63
C LEU A 214 28.71 -14.15 10.21
N ASP A 215 29.73 -14.95 10.53
CA ASP A 215 31.12 -14.64 10.17
C ASP A 215 31.31 -14.60 8.65
N LYS A 216 30.75 -15.59 7.96
CA LYS A 216 30.81 -15.67 6.48
C LYS A 216 30.00 -14.57 5.81
N PHE A 217 28.88 -14.18 6.41
CA PHE A 217 28.13 -13.00 5.99
C PHE A 217 29.00 -11.73 6.07
N PHE A 218 29.70 -11.48 7.18
CA PHE A 218 30.53 -10.27 7.30
C PHE A 218 31.74 -10.29 6.35
N GLU A 219 32.39 -11.44 6.17
CA GLU A 219 33.45 -11.59 5.16
C GLU A 219 32.94 -11.28 3.75
N HIS A 220 31.75 -11.79 3.41
CA HIS A 220 31.12 -11.56 2.11
C HIS A 220 30.79 -10.08 1.90
N GLU A 221 30.13 -9.43 2.86
CA GLU A 221 29.75 -8.03 2.78
C GLU A 221 30.96 -7.11 2.66
N LYS A 222 32.05 -7.42 3.38
CA LYS A 222 33.31 -6.68 3.28
C LYS A 222 33.99 -6.86 1.92
N ALA A 223 34.02 -8.09 1.39
CA ALA A 223 34.61 -8.39 0.09
C ALA A 223 33.81 -7.73 -1.07
N HIS A 224 32.49 -7.62 -0.93
CA HIS A 224 31.59 -7.08 -1.94
C HIS A 224 31.10 -5.66 -1.65
N GLU A 225 31.74 -4.93 -0.74
CA GLU A 225 31.26 -3.61 -0.29
C GLU A 225 31.01 -2.61 -1.44
N ASN A 226 31.81 -2.71 -2.51
CA ASN A 226 31.69 -1.86 -3.70
C ASN A 226 30.89 -2.48 -4.86
N LYS A 227 30.39 -3.71 -4.69
CA LYS A 227 29.49 -4.37 -5.64
C LYS A 227 28.05 -4.12 -5.17
N PRO A 228 27.21 -3.43 -5.97
CA PRO A 228 25.80 -3.23 -5.61
C PRO A 228 25.10 -4.55 -5.28
N LEU A 229 24.16 -4.50 -4.33
CA LEU A 229 23.20 -5.59 -4.12
C LEU A 229 22.24 -5.64 -5.31
N ASP A 230 21.77 -6.84 -5.63
CA ASP A 230 20.65 -6.99 -6.57
C ASP A 230 19.36 -6.41 -5.97
N HIS A 231 18.37 -6.17 -6.82
CA HIS A 231 17.15 -5.49 -6.43
C HIS A 231 16.11 -6.43 -5.79
N GLY A 232 15.42 -5.91 -4.79
CA GLY A 232 14.24 -6.52 -4.20
C GLY A 232 12.96 -6.07 -4.91
N PRO A 233 11.82 -6.66 -4.54
CA PRO A 233 10.53 -6.43 -5.20
C PRO A 233 10.02 -4.99 -5.06
N LEU A 234 10.39 -4.25 -4.01
CA LEU A 234 9.91 -2.89 -3.77
C LEU A 234 10.85 -1.79 -4.30
N LYS A 235 11.97 -2.14 -4.96
CA LYS A 235 12.87 -1.14 -5.56
C LYS A 235 12.12 -0.18 -6.50
N GLY A 236 11.28 -0.71 -7.38
CA GLY A 236 10.53 0.11 -8.35
C GLY A 236 9.62 1.14 -7.68
N PHE A 237 8.99 0.77 -6.56
CA PHE A 237 8.19 1.72 -5.79
C PHE A 237 9.06 2.82 -5.14
N LEU A 238 10.22 2.47 -4.58
CA LEU A 238 11.16 3.46 -4.06
C LEU A 238 11.69 4.40 -5.15
N GLU A 239 11.94 3.90 -6.37
CA GLU A 239 12.37 4.73 -7.51
C GLU A 239 11.34 5.81 -7.85
N VAL A 240 10.05 5.46 -7.79
CA VAL A 240 8.96 6.39 -8.03
C VAL A 240 8.86 7.43 -6.91
N LEU A 241 8.99 7.03 -5.64
CA LEU A 241 9.04 7.99 -4.52
C LEU A 241 10.24 8.94 -4.66
N GLY A 242 11.43 8.41 -4.98
CA GLY A 242 12.63 9.22 -5.18
C GLY A 242 12.51 10.20 -6.35
N LYS A 243 11.79 9.83 -7.42
CA LYS A 243 11.45 10.74 -8.52
C LYS A 243 10.57 11.89 -8.05
N LEU A 244 9.55 11.62 -7.25
CA LEU A 244 8.70 12.68 -6.67
C LEU A 244 9.48 13.59 -5.72
N GLN A 245 10.32 13.04 -4.85
CA GLN A 245 11.19 13.82 -3.97
C GLN A 245 12.05 14.82 -4.77
N LYS A 246 12.67 14.36 -5.87
CA LYS A 246 13.45 15.24 -6.76
C LYS A 246 12.63 16.38 -7.37
N LYS A 247 11.33 16.20 -7.64
CA LYS A 247 10.45 17.29 -8.11
C LYS A 247 10.27 18.38 -7.06
N PHE A 248 10.13 18.01 -5.78
CA PHE A 248 10.09 18.97 -4.67
C PHE A 248 11.44 19.66 -4.47
N TYR A 249 12.54 18.90 -4.60
CA TYR A 249 13.90 19.44 -4.46
C TYR A 249 14.20 20.51 -5.51
N ALA A 250 13.75 20.29 -6.76
CA ALA A 250 13.88 21.25 -7.85
C ALA A 250 13.13 22.58 -7.60
N LYS A 251 12.20 22.62 -6.65
CA LYS A 251 11.48 23.82 -6.19
C LYS A 251 12.03 24.37 -4.87
N GLY A 252 13.19 23.90 -4.42
CA GLY A 252 13.82 24.33 -3.17
C GLY A 252 13.20 23.70 -1.91
N GLN A 253 12.24 22.78 -2.05
CA GLN A 253 11.56 22.15 -0.91
C GLN A 253 12.26 20.86 -0.46
N ARG A 254 13.58 20.87 -0.35
CA ARG A 254 14.33 19.68 0.07
C ARG A 254 14.09 19.32 1.53
N MET A 255 14.11 20.31 2.41
CA MET A 255 13.89 20.12 3.85
C MET A 255 12.41 19.89 4.19
N ASP A 256 11.52 20.54 3.44
CA ASP A 256 10.06 20.48 3.64
C ASP A 256 9.37 19.49 2.68
N CYS A 257 10.12 18.58 2.09
CA CYS A 257 9.58 17.61 1.14
C CYS A 257 8.49 16.77 1.83
N PRO A 258 7.26 16.69 1.27
CA PRO A 258 6.17 15.97 1.90
C PRO A 258 6.28 14.45 1.72
N VAL A 259 7.25 13.96 0.94
CA VAL A 259 7.55 12.52 0.83
C VAL A 259 8.85 12.24 1.58
N ARG A 260 8.78 11.39 2.60
CA ARG A 260 9.90 10.97 3.45
C ARG A 260 10.07 9.46 3.40
N THR A 261 11.28 9.00 3.10
CA THR A 261 11.62 7.58 2.98
C THR A 261 12.61 7.16 4.06
N TYR A 262 12.39 5.98 4.64
CA TYR A 262 13.19 5.45 5.74
C TYR A 262 13.71 4.05 5.39
N LEU A 263 15.00 3.81 5.59
CA LEU A 263 15.58 2.47 5.63
C LEU A 263 15.68 2.02 7.09
N VAL A 264 14.95 1.00 7.50
CA VAL A 264 14.97 0.43 8.86
C VAL A 264 15.43 -1.02 8.78
N THR A 265 16.73 -1.24 8.96
CA THR A 265 17.36 -2.53 8.67
C THR A 265 18.04 -3.16 9.88
N ALA A 266 17.99 -4.48 9.97
CA ALA A 266 18.75 -5.25 10.95
C ALA A 266 20.26 -5.25 10.69
N ARG A 267 20.71 -4.80 9.51
CA ARG A 267 22.15 -4.66 9.20
C ARG A 267 22.86 -3.77 10.22
N SER A 268 24.13 -4.09 10.45
CA SER A 268 25.02 -3.26 11.27
C SER A 268 25.68 -2.19 10.41
N ALA A 269 25.66 -0.94 10.88
CA ALA A 269 26.33 0.18 10.23
C ALA A 269 27.83 -0.07 10.04
N ALA A 270 28.47 -0.75 10.99
CA ALA A 270 29.91 -0.94 11.03
C ALA A 270 30.41 -2.02 10.05
N SER A 271 29.59 -3.00 9.69
CA SER A 271 30.04 -4.20 8.96
C SER A 271 29.31 -4.48 7.65
N SER A 272 28.04 -4.10 7.53
CA SER A 272 27.18 -4.46 6.37
C SER A 272 26.37 -3.30 5.82
N GLY A 273 26.33 -2.16 6.52
CA GLY A 273 25.57 -0.98 6.10
C GLY A 273 26.17 -0.22 4.92
N ALA A 274 27.50 -0.23 4.78
CA ALA A 274 28.18 0.50 3.71
C ALA A 274 27.75 0.04 2.32
N ARG A 275 27.64 -1.27 2.08
CA ARG A 275 27.19 -1.85 0.80
C ARG A 275 25.76 -1.44 0.47
N ALA A 276 24.86 -1.45 1.46
CA ALA A 276 23.46 -1.03 1.29
C ALA A 276 23.36 0.44 0.85
N LEU A 277 24.07 1.36 1.53
CA LEU A 277 24.08 2.79 1.18
C LEU A 277 24.72 3.04 -0.19
N LYS A 278 25.82 2.34 -0.50
CA LYS A 278 26.48 2.41 -1.82
C LYS A 278 25.55 1.93 -2.94
N THR A 279 24.75 0.90 -2.67
CA THR A 279 23.76 0.36 -3.61
C THR A 279 22.69 1.41 -3.91
N LEU A 280 22.05 1.98 -2.88
CA LEU A 280 21.03 3.03 -3.05
C LEU A 280 21.57 4.22 -3.86
N ARG A 281 22.80 4.66 -3.53
CA ARG A 281 23.48 5.73 -4.27
C ARG A 281 23.75 5.36 -5.73
N SER A 282 24.13 4.11 -6.02
CA SER A 282 24.36 3.64 -7.39
C SER A 282 23.07 3.62 -8.22
N TRP A 283 21.92 3.42 -7.59
CA TRP A 283 20.61 3.55 -8.20
C TRP A 283 20.13 5.01 -8.32
N GLY A 284 20.91 5.97 -7.82
CA GLY A 284 20.53 7.38 -7.77
C GLY A 284 19.36 7.64 -6.83
N LEU A 285 19.15 6.76 -5.83
CA LEU A 285 18.11 6.87 -4.82
C LEU A 285 18.68 7.43 -3.52
N GLU A 286 17.97 8.41 -2.99
CA GLU A 286 18.28 9.03 -1.70
C GLU A 286 17.22 8.55 -0.71
N ILE A 287 17.68 8.07 0.45
CA ILE A 287 16.82 7.78 1.60
C ILE A 287 17.02 8.95 2.58
N ASP A 288 15.92 9.48 3.12
CA ASP A 288 16.00 10.60 4.05
C ASP A 288 16.67 10.19 5.37
N GLU A 289 16.32 9.01 5.89
CA GLU A 289 16.82 8.49 7.16
C GLU A 289 17.12 6.99 7.07
N ALA A 290 18.36 6.59 7.39
CA ALA A 290 18.78 5.19 7.40
C ALA A 290 19.17 4.76 8.81
N LEU A 291 18.45 3.78 9.34
CA LEU A 291 18.55 3.28 10.71
C LEU A 291 19.04 1.83 10.68
N PHE A 292 20.29 1.66 11.10
CA PHE A 292 20.99 0.37 11.17
C PHE A 292 20.92 -0.16 12.60
N LEU A 293 20.12 -1.20 12.80
CA LEU A 293 19.76 -1.66 14.14
C LEU A 293 20.68 -2.78 14.67
N ALA A 294 21.56 -3.34 13.83
CA ALA A 294 22.46 -4.44 14.21
C ALA A 294 21.73 -5.58 14.95
N GLY A 295 20.54 -5.96 14.46
CA GLY A 295 19.66 -6.98 15.04
C GLY A 295 18.75 -6.52 16.18
N ALA A 296 18.81 -5.26 16.61
CA ALA A 296 17.86 -4.74 17.60
C ALA A 296 16.42 -4.67 17.03
N PRO A 297 15.38 -4.76 17.89
CA PRO A 297 13.98 -4.71 17.45
C PRO A 297 13.64 -3.41 16.69
N LYS A 298 12.88 -3.53 15.61
CA LYS A 298 12.44 -2.39 14.78
C LYS A 298 11.31 -1.58 15.42
N GLY A 299 10.46 -2.21 16.22
CA GLY A 299 9.24 -1.62 16.81
C GLY A 299 9.45 -0.26 17.49
N PRO A 300 10.37 -0.11 18.46
CA PRO A 300 10.60 1.16 19.16
C PRO A 300 11.02 2.31 18.23
N ILE A 301 11.76 1.99 17.17
CA ILE A 301 12.20 2.96 16.18
C ILE A 301 11.03 3.36 15.27
N LEU A 302 10.20 2.41 14.87
CA LEU A 302 9.00 2.67 14.07
C LEU A 302 7.96 3.50 14.84
N GLU A 303 7.80 3.27 16.16
CA GLU A 303 6.96 4.10 17.02
C GLU A 303 7.42 5.57 17.04
N LYS A 304 8.73 5.81 16.95
CA LYS A 304 9.31 7.15 16.87
C LYS A 304 9.10 7.79 15.49
N ILE A 305 9.29 7.03 14.42
CA ILE A 305 9.14 7.50 13.04
C ILE A 305 7.67 7.82 12.72
N ARG A 306 6.75 6.99 13.22
CA ARG A 306 5.31 6.99 12.89
C ARG A 306 5.09 7.01 11.37
N PRO A 307 5.56 5.98 10.65
CA PRO A 307 5.36 5.91 9.21
C PRO A 307 3.89 5.61 8.90
N HIS A 308 3.44 6.03 7.73
CA HIS A 308 2.13 5.64 7.21
C HIS A 308 2.09 4.16 6.87
N ILE A 309 3.24 3.63 6.46
CA ILE A 309 3.39 2.23 6.08
C ILE A 309 4.84 1.79 6.27
N PHE A 310 5.02 0.60 6.82
CA PHE A 310 6.31 -0.09 6.94
C PHE A 310 6.27 -1.42 6.19
N PHE A 311 7.30 -1.73 5.41
CA PHE A 311 7.42 -2.98 4.66
C PHE A 311 8.54 -3.87 5.19
N ASP A 312 8.25 -5.14 5.44
CA ASP A 312 9.20 -6.13 5.93
C ASP A 312 8.87 -7.52 5.37
N ASP A 313 9.89 -8.34 5.10
CA ASP A 313 9.69 -9.71 4.61
C ASP A 313 9.46 -10.73 5.74
N GLN A 314 9.72 -10.34 7.00
CA GLN A 314 9.63 -11.21 8.16
C GLN A 314 8.44 -10.87 9.04
N MET A 315 7.54 -11.85 9.23
CA MET A 315 6.35 -11.67 10.08
C MET A 315 6.66 -11.23 11.51
N PHE A 316 7.78 -11.69 12.09
CA PHE A 316 8.20 -11.27 13.43
C PHE A 316 8.42 -9.74 13.52
N HIS A 317 8.98 -9.12 12.48
CA HIS A 317 9.15 -7.67 12.43
C HIS A 317 7.83 -6.94 12.17
N VAL A 318 6.96 -7.52 11.33
CA VAL A 318 5.60 -6.99 11.07
C VAL A 318 4.76 -6.97 12.34
N GLU A 319 4.73 -8.09 13.08
CA GLU A 319 4.01 -8.23 14.35
C GLU A 319 4.57 -7.27 15.40
N GLY A 320 5.89 -7.23 15.60
CA GLY A 320 6.51 -6.31 16.56
C GLY A 320 6.32 -4.83 16.21
N ALA A 321 6.15 -4.46 14.94
CA ALA A 321 5.78 -3.11 14.53
C ALA A 321 4.29 -2.82 14.81
N ALA A 322 3.40 -3.79 14.56
CA ALA A 322 1.98 -3.70 14.81
C ALA A 322 1.65 -3.54 16.31
N GLU A 323 2.36 -4.24 17.19
CA GLU A 323 2.25 -4.07 18.66
C GLU A 323 2.51 -2.62 19.11
N MET A 324 3.41 -1.93 18.40
CA MET A 324 3.75 -0.53 18.64
C MET A 324 2.80 0.46 17.92
N GLY A 325 1.76 -0.05 17.26
CA GLY A 325 0.75 0.74 16.54
C GLY A 325 1.22 1.24 15.17
N THR A 326 2.26 0.66 14.58
CA THR A 326 2.72 0.99 13.22
C THR A 326 2.02 0.11 12.20
N VAL A 327 1.43 0.70 11.17
CA VAL A 327 0.88 -0.04 10.01
C VAL A 327 2.02 -0.74 9.27
N ALA A 328 2.14 -2.05 9.47
CA ALA A 328 3.20 -2.88 8.93
C ALA A 328 2.64 -3.89 7.92
N CYS A 329 3.35 -4.06 6.82
CA CYS A 329 2.97 -4.89 5.70
C CYS A 329 4.02 -5.96 5.45
N HIS A 330 3.56 -7.19 5.23
CA HIS A 330 4.40 -8.32 4.94
C HIS A 330 4.66 -8.44 3.44
N VAL A 331 5.92 -8.48 3.05
CA VAL A 331 6.35 -8.74 1.68
C VAL A 331 6.74 -10.23 1.58
N PRO A 332 5.89 -11.12 1.03
CA PRO A 332 6.18 -12.55 0.95
C PRO A 332 7.19 -12.85 -0.17
N TYR A 333 8.42 -12.37 -0.02
CA TYR A 333 9.54 -12.54 -0.95
C TYR A 333 10.73 -13.25 -0.29
N GLY A 334 11.58 -13.86 -1.12
CA GLY A 334 12.83 -14.48 -0.70
C GLY A 334 12.74 -15.94 -0.21
N ILE A 335 13.89 -16.55 0.02
CA ILE A 335 14.03 -17.97 0.37
C ILE A 335 13.30 -18.38 1.65
N ALA A 336 13.14 -17.45 2.62
CA ALA A 336 12.45 -17.70 3.88
C ALA A 336 10.98 -18.07 3.65
N GLN A 337 10.38 -17.55 2.58
CA GLN A 337 8.99 -17.81 2.23
C GLN A 337 8.85 -19.12 1.45
N ARG A 338 9.75 -19.40 0.49
CA ARG A 338 9.72 -20.64 -0.32
C ARG A 338 9.77 -21.91 0.54
N GLN A 339 10.55 -21.92 1.62
CA GLN A 339 10.65 -23.09 2.51
C GLN A 339 9.36 -23.33 3.31
N LYS A 340 8.70 -22.28 3.79
CA LYS A 340 7.42 -22.41 4.52
C LYS A 340 6.33 -23.04 3.64
N PHE A 341 6.29 -22.67 2.36
CA PHE A 341 5.34 -23.25 1.40
C PHE A 341 5.66 -24.71 1.05
N SER A 342 6.93 -25.05 0.82
CA SER A 342 7.29 -26.46 0.56
C SER A 342 6.90 -27.39 1.72
N ILE A 343 6.94 -26.89 2.96
CA ILE A 343 6.52 -27.64 4.15
C ILE A 343 4.98 -27.69 4.25
N SER A 344 4.27 -26.60 3.98
CA SER A 344 2.80 -26.58 4.02
C SER A 344 2.17 -27.45 2.92
N GLU A 345 2.69 -27.38 1.69
CA GLU A 345 2.24 -28.22 0.56
C GLU A 345 2.52 -29.71 0.81
N ALA A 346 3.70 -30.04 1.38
CA ALA A 346 4.01 -31.41 1.76
C ALA A 346 3.05 -31.93 2.86
N GLN A 347 2.69 -31.09 3.84
CA GLN A 347 1.75 -31.45 4.90
C GLN A 347 0.31 -31.60 4.41
N GLU A 348 -0.10 -30.80 3.42
CA GLU A 348 -1.44 -30.87 2.81
C GLU A 348 -1.55 -32.08 1.87
N SER A 349 -0.47 -32.43 1.15
CA SER A 349 -0.40 -33.66 0.33
C SER A 349 -0.40 -34.96 1.12
N MET A 350 0.00 -34.93 2.40
CA MET A 350 -0.07 -36.08 3.31
C MET A 350 -1.41 -36.20 4.06
N ARG A 351 -2.28 -35.18 3.95
CA ARG A 351 -3.62 -35.17 4.57
C ARG A 351 -4.74 -35.50 3.57
N ASN A 352 -4.47 -35.40 2.27
CA ASN A 352 -5.28 -35.96 1.18
C ASN A 352 -4.79 -37.36 0.82
#